data_AF-A0A245ZIL6-F1
#
_entry.id   AF-A0A245ZIL6-F1
#
_cell.length_a   1.000
_cell.length_b   1.000
_cell.length_c   1.000
_cell.angle_alpha   90.00
_cell.angle_beta   90.00
_cell.angle_gamma   90.00
#
_symmetry.space_group_name_H-M   'P 1'
#
loop_
_entity.id
_entity.type
_entity.pdbx_description
1 polymer ?
#
loop_
_entity_poly.entity_id
_entity_poly.type
_entity_poly.pdbx_seq_one_letter_code
_entity_poly.pdbx_strand_id
1 'polypeptide(L)'
;MAQDALGALDLAIEELEAELLGNPRFALLTQLRVARDAYMVASEGNLFASGVPQIVMKRREVTPNLSPDRAKAFELCKKALIGQTQPVRTRDLYEMVEENGINLSGGANNLSSLLSRHPLVFKGHGRMGWTLKHSGNGAEPDSGANGEGSAPLFSSSQEGGEDNEASTVHH
;
A
#
# COMPACT_ATOMS: atom_id res chain seq x y z
N MET A 1 -29.79 57.90 -17.99
CA MET A 1 -30.60 56.93 -17.20
C MET A 1 -30.12 55.50 -17.39
N ALA A 2 -30.36 54.82 -18.52
CA ALA A 2 -29.92 53.43 -18.70
C ALA A 2 -28.39 53.28 -18.89
N GLN A 3 -27.75 54.20 -19.62
CA GLN A 3 -26.29 54.25 -19.75
C GLN A 3 -25.57 54.51 -18.41
N ASP A 4 -26.10 55.39 -17.55
CA ASP A 4 -25.50 55.68 -16.24
C ASP A 4 -25.60 54.49 -15.29
N ALA A 5 -26.69 53.73 -15.37
CA ALA A 5 -26.87 52.52 -14.58
C ALA A 5 -25.92 51.40 -15.00
N LEU A 6 -25.64 51.26 -16.30
CA LEU A 6 -24.64 50.31 -16.80
C LEU A 6 -23.23 50.71 -16.36
N GLY A 7 -22.87 51.99 -16.48
CA GLY A 7 -21.57 52.48 -16.01
C GLY A 7 -21.36 52.30 -14.50
N ALA A 8 -22.42 52.48 -13.69
CA ALA A 8 -22.35 52.23 -12.25
C ALA A 8 -22.21 50.73 -11.90
N LEU A 9 -22.81 49.85 -12.69
CA LEU A 9 -22.67 48.40 -12.53
C LEU A 9 -21.27 47.92 -12.92
N ASP A 10 -20.71 48.42 -14.02
CA ASP A 10 -19.36 48.05 -14.47
C ASP A 10 -18.31 48.45 -13.42
N LEU A 11 -18.45 49.64 -12.82
CA LEU A 11 -17.55 50.13 -11.78
C LEU A 11 -17.66 49.29 -10.49
N ALA A 12 -18.87 48.91 -10.09
CA ALA A 12 -19.10 48.03 -8.95
C ALA A 12 -18.56 46.61 -9.18
N ILE A 13 -18.59 46.12 -10.43
CA ILE A 13 -17.99 44.84 -10.82
C ILE A 13 -16.48 44.91 -10.73
N GLU A 14 -15.84 45.95 -11.29
CA GLU A 14 -14.38 46.14 -11.21
C GLU A 14 -13.88 46.22 -9.76
N GLU A 15 -14.62 46.90 -8.88
CA GLU A 15 -14.29 47.00 -7.45
C GLU A 15 -14.37 45.63 -6.76
N LEU A 16 -15.42 44.85 -7.03
CA LEU A 16 -15.56 43.49 -6.51
C LEU A 16 -14.45 42.56 -7.03
N GLU A 17 -14.09 42.67 -8.30
CA GLU A 17 -13.02 41.87 -8.90
C GLU A 17 -11.66 42.20 -8.29
N ALA A 18 -11.38 43.47 -8.02
CA ALA A 18 -10.16 43.91 -7.34
C ALA A 18 -10.06 43.36 -5.90
N GLU A 19 -11.17 43.40 -5.15
CA GLU A 19 -11.24 42.84 -3.79
C GLU A 19 -11.02 41.32 -3.79
N LEU A 20 -11.60 40.63 -4.77
CA LEU A 20 -11.46 39.18 -4.93
C LEU A 20 -10.06 38.77 -5.39
N LEU A 21 -9.39 39.55 -6.24
CA LEU A 21 -8.00 39.33 -6.65
C LEU A 21 -7.01 39.52 -5.48
N GLY A 22 -7.31 40.44 -4.56
CA GLY A 22 -6.53 40.63 -3.33
C GLY A 22 -6.68 39.50 -2.31
N ASN A 23 -7.71 38.64 -2.45
CA ASN A 23 -7.97 37.57 -1.50
C ASN A 23 -7.36 36.22 -1.97
N PRO A 24 -6.31 35.70 -1.31
CA PRO A 24 -5.65 34.46 -1.73
C PRO A 24 -6.59 33.25 -1.67
N ARG A 25 -7.68 33.30 -0.88
CA ARG A 25 -8.68 32.24 -0.82
C ARG A 25 -9.53 32.17 -2.09
N PHE A 26 -9.80 33.31 -2.73
CA PHE A 26 -10.54 33.34 -3.98
C PHE A 26 -9.71 32.77 -5.14
N ALA A 27 -8.43 33.12 -5.20
CA ALA A 27 -7.49 32.51 -6.15
C ALA A 27 -7.43 30.98 -6.00
N LEU A 28 -7.33 30.48 -4.75
CA LEU A 28 -7.33 29.05 -4.46
C LEU A 28 -8.67 28.39 -4.84
N LEU A 29 -9.81 29.02 -4.54
CA LEU A 29 -11.13 28.51 -4.90
C LEU A 29 -11.30 28.40 -6.42
N THR A 30 -10.85 29.41 -7.17
CA THR A 30 -10.88 29.42 -8.64
C THR A 30 -10.01 28.30 -9.20
N GLN A 31 -8.80 28.11 -8.67
CA GLN A 31 -7.93 27.00 -9.05
C GLN A 31 -8.57 25.63 -8.76
N LEU A 32 -9.20 25.47 -7.60
CA LEU A 32 -9.91 24.24 -7.23
C LEU A 32 -11.12 23.96 -8.13
N ARG A 33 -11.85 25.00 -8.56
CA ARG A 33 -12.95 24.88 -9.52
C ARG A 33 -12.45 24.44 -10.89
N VAL A 34 -11.40 25.08 -11.41
CA VAL A 34 -10.77 24.70 -12.68
C VAL A 34 -10.25 23.25 -12.62
N ALA A 35 -9.62 22.86 -11.51
CA ALA A 35 -9.15 21.50 -11.32
C ALA A 35 -10.31 20.51 -11.30
N ARG A 36 -11.38 20.79 -10.53
CA ARG A 36 -12.59 19.96 -10.47
C ARG A 36 -13.21 19.77 -11.85
N ASP A 37 -13.37 20.84 -12.61
CA ASP A 37 -13.99 20.79 -13.93
C ASP A 37 -13.11 19.99 -14.91
N ALA A 38 -11.78 20.11 -14.83
CA ALA A 38 -10.85 19.26 -15.59
C ALA A 38 -10.97 17.77 -15.22
N TYR A 39 -11.16 17.44 -13.94
CA TYR A 39 -11.39 16.06 -13.50
C TYR A 39 -12.76 15.52 -13.93
N MET A 40 -13.80 16.36 -13.93
CA MET A 40 -15.13 15.97 -14.42
C MET A 40 -15.09 15.68 -15.93
N VAL A 41 -14.48 16.56 -16.72
CA VAL A 41 -14.30 16.36 -18.17
C VAL A 41 -13.43 15.13 -18.46
N ALA A 42 -12.37 14.88 -17.67
CA ALA A 42 -11.56 13.66 -17.81
C ALA A 42 -12.29 12.38 -17.38
N SER A 43 -13.26 12.47 -16.46
CA SER A 43 -14.09 11.35 -16.03
C SER A 43 -15.20 11.01 -17.04
N GLU A 44 -15.68 12.00 -17.80
CA GLU A 44 -16.74 11.84 -18.80
C GLU A 44 -16.18 11.60 -20.22
N GLY A 45 -14.95 12.04 -20.51
CA GLY A 45 -14.33 12.00 -21.84
C GLY A 45 -13.09 11.11 -21.92
N ASN A 46 -13.25 9.79 -21.83
CA ASN A 46 -12.17 8.85 -22.17
C ASN A 46 -12.21 8.38 -23.64
N LEU A 47 -12.60 9.28 -24.55
CA LEU A 47 -12.50 9.07 -25.99
C LEU A 47 -11.99 10.38 -26.62
N PHE A 48 -10.85 10.29 -27.31
CA PHE A 48 -10.23 11.31 -28.16
C PHE A 48 -9.33 12.38 -27.50
N ALA A 49 -8.05 12.03 -27.44
CA ALA A 49 -6.94 12.77 -28.05
C ALA A 49 -6.91 14.30 -27.94
N SER A 50 -6.10 14.82 -27.02
CA SER A 50 -5.23 15.96 -27.30
C SER A 50 -4.06 16.04 -26.32
N GLY A 51 -2.89 15.56 -26.77
CA GLY A 51 -1.62 16.27 -26.78
C GLY A 51 -1.09 17.07 -25.58
N VAL A 52 -1.59 16.93 -24.36
CA VAL A 52 -0.95 17.52 -23.17
C VAL A 52 -0.14 16.43 -22.48
N PRO A 53 1.18 16.60 -22.25
CA PRO A 53 1.95 15.63 -21.49
C PRO A 53 1.28 15.54 -20.12
N GLN A 54 0.67 14.40 -19.82
CA GLN A 54 0.20 14.10 -18.49
C GLN A 54 1.43 14.18 -17.58
N ILE A 55 1.58 15.30 -16.88
CA ILE A 55 2.30 15.32 -15.62
C ILE A 55 1.37 14.58 -14.66
N VAL A 56 1.29 13.26 -14.84
CA VAL A 56 1.06 12.36 -13.73
C VAL A 56 2.13 12.77 -12.73
N MET A 57 1.74 13.55 -11.74
CA MET A 57 2.43 13.55 -10.46
C MET A 57 2.26 12.13 -9.94
N LYS A 58 3.07 11.21 -10.51
CA LYS A 58 3.44 9.96 -9.91
C LYS A 58 3.96 10.41 -8.57
N ARG A 59 3.11 10.27 -7.54
CA ARG A 59 3.46 10.44 -6.14
C ARG A 59 4.85 9.84 -6.07
N ARG A 60 5.86 10.70 -5.88
CA ARG A 60 7.23 10.26 -5.79
C ARG A 60 7.25 9.55 -4.45
N GLU A 61 6.85 8.28 -4.48
CA GLU A 61 7.29 7.32 -3.49
C GLU A 61 8.78 7.58 -3.44
N VAL A 62 9.23 8.13 -2.33
CA VAL A 62 10.64 8.18 -2.01
C VAL A 62 11.00 6.72 -1.86
N THR A 63 11.20 6.04 -2.99
CA THR A 63 11.86 4.76 -3.02
C THR A 63 13.23 5.09 -2.46
N PRO A 64 13.59 4.58 -1.27
CA PRO A 64 14.96 4.69 -0.81
C PRO A 64 15.85 4.23 -1.97
N ASN A 65 16.99 4.87 -2.22
CA ASN A 65 17.87 4.50 -3.34
C ASN A 65 18.21 3.00 -3.25
N LEU A 66 17.43 2.15 -3.91
CA LEU A 66 17.67 0.72 -4.04
C LEU A 66 18.86 0.59 -4.99
N SER A 67 19.77 -0.33 -4.68
CA SER A 67 20.76 -0.73 -5.67
C SER A 67 20.04 -1.21 -6.94
N PRO A 68 20.65 -1.05 -8.13
CA PRO A 68 20.01 -1.42 -9.39
C PRO A 68 19.52 -2.88 -9.40
N ASP A 69 20.26 -3.78 -8.76
CA ASP A 69 19.89 -5.20 -8.66
C ASP A 69 18.69 -5.42 -7.74
N ARG A 70 18.61 -4.68 -6.62
CA ARG A 70 17.44 -4.73 -5.72
C ARG A 70 16.19 -4.15 -6.39
N ALA A 71 16.34 -3.09 -7.19
CA ALA A 71 15.23 -2.52 -7.94
C ALA A 71 14.70 -3.50 -9.00
N LYS A 72 15.60 -4.19 -9.71
CA LYS A 72 15.21 -5.23 -10.69
C LYS A 72 14.54 -6.43 -10.01
N ALA A 73 15.09 -6.90 -8.89
CA ALA A 73 14.49 -7.98 -8.11
C ALA A 73 13.09 -7.62 -7.62
N PHE A 74 12.89 -6.38 -7.13
CA PHE A 74 11.58 -5.87 -6.74
C PHE A 74 10.55 -5.96 -7.87
N GLU A 75 10.91 -5.47 -9.07
CA GLU A 75 10.00 -5.50 -10.22
C GLU A 75 9.69 -6.92 -10.70
N LEU A 76 10.67 -7.83 -10.66
CA LEU A 76 10.44 -9.24 -10.99
C LEU A 76 9.49 -9.91 -9.99
N CYS A 77 9.72 -9.74 -8.69
CA CYS A 77 8.83 -10.28 -7.68
C CYS A 77 7.43 -9.70 -7.80
N LYS A 78 7.31 -8.40 -8.10
CA LYS A 78 6.02 -7.78 -8.38
C LYS A 78 5.32 -8.47 -9.54
N LYS A 79 6.00 -8.66 -10.68
CA LYS A 79 5.46 -9.34 -11.87
C LYS A 79 5.04 -10.78 -11.58
N ALA A 80 5.84 -11.53 -10.84
CA ALA A 80 5.56 -12.92 -10.51
C ALA A 80 4.32 -13.10 -9.63
N LEU A 81 4.03 -12.11 -8.79
CA LEU A 81 2.88 -12.13 -7.90
C LEU A 81 1.61 -11.53 -8.54
N ILE A 82 1.69 -10.99 -9.78
CA ILE A 82 0.50 -10.52 -10.51
C ILE A 82 -0.36 -11.73 -10.85
N GLY A 83 -1.64 -11.68 -10.48
CA GLY A 83 -2.60 -12.75 -10.75
C GLY A 83 -2.50 -13.96 -9.80
N GLN A 84 -1.54 -13.97 -8.87
CA GLN A 84 -1.42 -15.02 -7.86
C GLN A 84 -2.40 -14.77 -6.70
N THR A 85 -3.32 -15.70 -6.49
CA THR A 85 -4.27 -15.67 -5.37
C THR A 85 -3.71 -16.36 -4.13
N GLN A 86 -2.73 -17.25 -4.30
CA GLN A 86 -2.06 -17.94 -3.20
C GLN A 86 -0.71 -17.31 -2.86
N PRO A 87 -0.27 -17.34 -1.59
CA PRO A 87 1.07 -16.89 -1.20
C PRO A 87 2.16 -17.70 -1.91
N VAL A 88 3.10 -16.99 -2.54
CA VAL A 88 4.28 -17.61 -3.19
C VAL A 88 5.45 -17.57 -2.23
N ARG A 89 6.16 -18.69 -2.07
CA ARG A 89 7.26 -18.80 -1.11
C ARG A 89 8.42 -17.88 -1.50
N THR A 90 9.09 -17.34 -0.49
CA THR A 90 10.29 -16.49 -0.69
C THR A 90 11.39 -17.21 -1.46
N ARG A 91 11.51 -18.54 -1.29
CA ARG A 91 12.50 -19.35 -2.00
C ARG A 91 12.23 -19.38 -3.50
N ASP A 92 11.00 -19.68 -3.89
CA ASP A 92 10.60 -19.75 -5.30
C ASP A 92 10.76 -18.39 -5.99
N LEU A 93 10.41 -17.30 -5.30
CA LEU A 93 10.65 -15.94 -5.77
C LEU A 93 12.14 -15.63 -5.92
N TYR A 94 12.98 -16.15 -5.03
CA TYR A 94 14.42 -15.95 -5.07
C TYR A 94 15.08 -16.72 -6.22
N GLU A 95 14.70 -17.98 -6.42
CA GLU A 95 15.17 -18.82 -7.53
C GLU A 95 14.84 -18.15 -8.88
N MET A 96 13.61 -17.65 -9.05
CA MET A 96 13.24 -16.88 -10.25
C MET A 96 14.09 -15.61 -10.44
N VAL A 97 14.46 -14.91 -9.37
CA VAL A 97 15.33 -13.72 -9.46
C VAL A 97 16.75 -14.11 -9.88
N GLU A 98 17.29 -15.22 -9.37
CA GLU A 98 18.59 -15.75 -9.77
C GLU A 98 18.60 -16.24 -11.23
N GLU A 99 17.54 -16.91 -11.69
CA GLU A 99 17.37 -17.34 -13.08
C GLU A 99 17.38 -16.17 -14.06
N ASN A 100 16.95 -14.98 -13.62
CA ASN A 100 17.00 -13.74 -14.39
C ASN A 100 18.36 -13.02 -14.28
N GLY A 101 19.38 -13.68 -13.74
CA GLY A 101 20.76 -13.18 -13.67
C GLY A 101 21.00 -12.11 -12.59
N ILE A 102 20.10 -11.99 -11.61
CA ILE A 102 20.21 -11.01 -10.54
C ILE A 102 20.65 -11.71 -9.26
N ASN A 103 21.86 -11.37 -8.79
CA ASN A 103 22.38 -11.91 -7.55
C ASN A 103 22.15 -10.92 -6.40
N LEU A 104 21.28 -11.27 -5.46
CA LEU A 104 21.14 -10.53 -4.22
C LEU A 104 22.12 -11.10 -3.20
N SER A 105 23.20 -10.37 -2.91
CA SER A 105 24.09 -10.69 -1.78
C SER A 105 23.22 -10.93 -0.54
N GLY A 106 23.37 -12.08 0.14
CA GLY A 106 22.55 -12.47 1.29
C GLY A 106 21.23 -13.21 1.00
N GLY A 107 20.98 -13.60 -0.25
CA GLY A 107 19.98 -14.60 -0.62
C GLY A 107 18.53 -14.26 -0.31
N ALA A 108 17.73 -15.28 0.00
CA ALA A 108 16.31 -15.16 0.35
C ALA A 108 16.03 -14.26 1.58
N ASN A 109 17.00 -14.12 2.50
CA ASN A 109 16.88 -13.24 3.66
C ASN A 109 16.92 -11.75 3.25
N ASN A 110 17.76 -11.42 2.27
CA ASN A 110 17.77 -10.06 1.73
C ASN A 110 16.57 -9.81 0.81
N LEU A 111 16.05 -10.83 0.13
CA LEU A 111 14.79 -10.70 -0.61
C LEU A 111 13.61 -10.43 0.32
N SER A 112 13.44 -11.21 1.39
CA SER A 112 12.37 -10.96 2.38
C SER A 112 12.49 -9.60 3.08
N SER A 113 13.72 -9.17 3.37
CA SER A 113 14.00 -7.81 3.89
C SER A 113 13.66 -6.72 2.87
N LEU A 114 13.88 -6.97 1.58
CA LEU A 114 13.50 -6.06 0.51
C LEU A 114 11.98 -5.93 0.42
N LEU A 115 11.25 -7.05 0.37
CA LEU A 115 9.79 -7.06 0.20
C LEU A 115 9.07 -6.46 1.42
N SER A 116 9.53 -6.75 2.65
CA SER A 116 8.96 -6.20 3.88
C SER A 116 9.09 -4.67 3.99
N ARG A 117 10.13 -4.07 3.38
CA ARG A 117 10.31 -2.61 3.32
C ARG A 117 9.31 -1.91 2.40
N HIS A 118 8.55 -2.65 1.60
CA HIS A 118 7.53 -2.12 0.71
C HIS A 118 6.12 -2.66 1.06
N PRO A 119 5.61 -2.36 2.27
CA PRO A 119 4.35 -2.91 2.77
C PRO A 119 3.11 -2.36 2.06
N LEU A 120 3.26 -1.33 1.22
CA LEU A 120 2.16 -0.81 0.38
C LEU A 120 1.90 -1.72 -0.84
N VAL A 121 2.92 -2.44 -1.30
CA VAL A 121 2.86 -3.27 -2.52
C VAL A 121 2.76 -4.74 -2.17
N PHE A 122 3.52 -5.21 -1.19
CA PHE A 122 3.56 -6.62 -0.80
C PHE A 122 2.90 -6.86 0.55
N LYS A 123 2.25 -8.02 0.67
CA LYS A 123 1.73 -8.57 1.92
C LYS A 123 2.50 -9.85 2.24
N GLY A 124 3.18 -9.88 3.38
CA GLY A 124 3.83 -11.08 3.89
C GLY A 124 2.85 -11.92 4.72
N HIS A 125 2.86 -13.24 4.50
CA HIS A 125 2.07 -14.25 5.22
C HIS A 125 2.97 -15.17 6.06
N GLY A 126 4.08 -14.64 6.57
CA GLY A 126 5.08 -15.41 7.33
C GLY A 126 5.71 -16.53 6.49
N ARG A 127 5.64 -17.77 6.98
CA ARG A 127 6.22 -18.95 6.30
C ARG A 127 5.50 -19.33 5.00
N MET A 128 4.27 -18.86 4.82
CA MET A 128 3.50 -19.13 3.59
C MET A 128 4.02 -18.34 2.39
N GLY A 129 4.70 -17.21 2.62
CA GLY A 129 5.32 -16.40 1.57
C GLY A 129 4.61 -15.06 1.35
N TRP A 130 4.52 -14.62 0.09
CA TRP A 130 4.16 -13.25 -0.29
C TRP A 130 3.01 -13.22 -1.29
N THR A 131 2.16 -12.20 -1.15
CA THR A 131 1.15 -11.81 -2.16
C THR A 131 1.22 -10.32 -2.44
N LEU A 132 0.60 -9.85 -3.53
CA LEU A 132 0.38 -8.42 -3.74
C LEU A 132 -0.80 -7.91 -2.91
N LYS A 133 -0.70 -6.68 -2.40
CA LYS A 133 -1.87 -5.96 -1.90
C LYS A 133 -2.67 -5.45 -3.09
N HIS A 134 -3.97 -5.77 -3.14
CA HIS A 134 -4.85 -5.29 -4.20
C HIS A 134 -5.01 -3.76 -4.07
N SER A 135 -4.40 -3.02 -4.99
CA SER A 135 -4.62 -1.59 -5.15
C SER A 135 -5.92 -1.36 -5.93
N GLY A 136 -7.08 -1.61 -5.32
CA GLY A 136 -8.36 -1.28 -5.96
C GLY A 136 -9.58 -2.02 -5.42
N ASN A 137 -10.42 -1.26 -4.70
CA ASN A 137 -11.88 -1.37 -4.66
C ASN A 137 -12.49 -2.78 -4.42
N GLY A 138 -12.40 -3.23 -3.19
CA GLY A 138 -13.17 -4.37 -2.71
C GLY A 138 -12.97 -4.47 -1.21
N ALA A 139 -14.00 -4.07 -0.45
CA ALA A 139 -14.04 -4.33 0.97
C ALA A 139 -13.80 -5.83 1.21
N GLU A 140 -12.77 -6.18 1.96
CA GLU A 140 -12.74 -7.45 2.69
C GLU A 140 -12.52 -7.15 4.17
N PRO A 141 -13.26 -7.86 5.03
CA PRO A 141 -13.47 -7.49 6.41
C PRO A 141 -12.17 -7.61 7.20
N ASP A 142 -12.07 -6.71 8.16
CA ASP A 142 -11.17 -6.77 9.30
C ASP A 142 -11.26 -8.14 9.98
N SER A 143 -10.44 -9.10 9.53
CA SER A 143 -10.12 -10.29 10.31
C SER A 143 -9.05 -9.92 11.34
N GLY A 144 -9.46 -9.03 12.25
CA GLY A 144 -8.90 -8.94 13.59
C GLY A 144 -9.27 -10.20 14.36
N ALA A 145 -8.61 -11.32 14.06
CA ALA A 145 -8.57 -12.46 14.97
C ALA A 145 -7.41 -12.23 15.93
N ASN A 146 -7.68 -11.39 16.94
CA ASN A 146 -6.89 -11.30 18.15
C ASN A 146 -6.65 -12.71 18.68
N GLY A 147 -5.37 -13.03 18.91
CA GLY A 147 -4.98 -14.22 19.63
C GLY A 147 -5.44 -14.12 21.07
N GLU A 148 -6.39 -14.96 21.45
CA GLU A 148 -6.61 -15.41 22.82
C GLU A 148 -7.31 -16.78 22.73
N GLY A 149 -6.50 -17.83 22.81
CA GLY A 149 -6.93 -19.21 22.70
C GLY A 149 -5.86 -20.07 23.36
N SER A 150 -5.78 -19.94 24.68
CA SER A 150 -4.92 -20.70 25.56
C SER A 150 -4.94 -22.19 25.23
N ALA A 151 -3.71 -22.73 25.17
CA ALA A 151 -3.25 -24.12 25.20
C ALA A 151 -4.28 -25.26 25.29
N PRO A 152 -4.12 -26.34 24.49
CA PRO A 152 -4.82 -27.59 24.74
C PRO A 152 -4.27 -28.26 26.01
N LEU A 153 -5.16 -28.50 26.99
CA LEU A 153 -4.91 -29.36 28.14
C LEU A 153 -4.82 -30.82 27.67
N PHE A 154 -3.62 -31.26 27.32
CA PHE A 154 -3.27 -32.66 27.13
C PHE A 154 -3.00 -33.26 28.53
N SER A 155 -4.01 -33.84 29.18
CA SER A 155 -3.78 -34.71 30.34
C SER A 155 -3.51 -36.12 29.86
N SER A 156 -2.23 -36.43 29.68
CA SER A 156 -1.73 -37.81 29.58
C SER A 156 -2.01 -38.53 30.89
N SER A 157 -2.90 -39.53 30.84
CA SER A 157 -2.97 -40.62 31.81
C SER A 157 -2.06 -41.74 31.31
N GLN A 158 -0.91 -41.98 31.94
CA GLN A 158 -0.22 -43.28 31.84
C GLN A 158 0.95 -43.36 32.85
N GLU A 159 0.99 -44.48 33.59
CA GLU A 159 2.14 -45.11 34.27
C GLU A 159 2.77 -44.36 35.47
N GLY A 160 2.90 -44.96 36.66
CA GLY A 160 3.28 -46.35 36.95
C GLY A 160 4.74 -46.34 37.41
N GLY A 161 4.97 -46.39 38.72
CA GLY A 161 6.31 -46.35 39.30
C GLY A 161 6.28 -46.65 40.80
N GLU A 162 6.43 -47.93 41.10
CA GLU A 162 6.77 -48.50 42.41
C GLU A 162 8.11 -47.96 42.91
N ASP A 163 8.27 -47.79 44.22
CA ASP A 163 9.51 -47.88 45.03
C ASP A 163 9.12 -47.54 46.49
N ASN A 164 8.82 -48.52 47.36
CA ASN A 164 9.72 -49.24 48.25
C ASN A 164 10.30 -48.38 49.40
N GLU A 165 9.65 -48.38 50.57
CA GLU A 165 10.29 -48.05 51.84
C GLU A 165 9.93 -49.08 52.92
N ALA A 166 10.96 -49.82 53.34
CA ALA A 166 10.97 -50.66 54.51
C ALA A 166 11.01 -49.81 55.79
N SER A 167 10.21 -50.16 56.79
CA SER A 167 10.57 -49.94 58.19
C SER A 167 9.86 -50.93 59.11
N THR A 168 10.63 -51.97 59.41
CA THR A 168 10.58 -52.85 60.56
C THR A 168 10.20 -52.10 61.85
N VAL A 169 9.14 -52.56 62.53
CA VAL A 169 8.83 -52.17 63.90
C VAL A 169 9.40 -53.21 64.87
N HIS A 170 10.12 -52.69 65.85
CA HIS A 170 10.74 -53.39 66.98
C HIS A 170 9.74 -54.08 67.90
N HIS A 171 10.21 -55.17 68.52
CA HIS A 171 9.65 -55.76 69.73
C HIS A 171 10.51 -55.37 70.94
#